data_AF-A0A356T2J6-F1
#
_entry.id   AF-A0A356T2J6-F1
#
_cell.length_a   1.000
_cell.length_b   1.000
_cell.length_c   1.000
_cell.angle_alpha   90.00
_cell.angle_beta   90.00
_cell.angle_gamma   90.00
#
_symmetry.space_group_name_H-M   'P 1'
#
loop_
_entity.id
_entity.type
_entity.pdbx_description
1 polymer ?
#
loop_
_entity_poly.entity_id
_entity_poly.type
_entity_poly.pdbx_seq_one_letter_code
_entity_poly.pdbx_strand_id
1 'polypeptide(L)'
;MMRRWGTLAVIAWLAAGCTTPTQLVVVVDSDYAVGTEIDTVDVVISSAMGRDEHRFALAETGLPFSFGVLPAVGDPEPVVITVSGMLSGESVTRHEVHTRFLPGRRLQLDVPLARACHDDLEQESTCSDSGQRCLYGACVPAEVDPETLADATGELPDLFDGTTPSDAGGPADAGPPPPADSGPPCVAGEQCYPGVPCAVGRWTCVEGERRCEMVMTCEELGATCGEGGRCQR
;
A
#
# COMPACT_ATOMS: atom_id res chain seq x y z
N MET A 1 -73.24 12.02 -37.19
CA MET A 1 -72.62 10.84 -36.55
C MET A 1 -71.12 11.12 -36.40
N MET A 2 -70.71 11.56 -35.21
CA MET A 2 -69.32 11.93 -34.87
C MET A 2 -68.60 10.72 -34.31
N ARG A 3 -67.50 10.31 -34.94
CA ARG A 3 -66.65 9.19 -34.50
C ARG A 3 -65.45 9.77 -33.74
N ARG A 4 -65.54 9.80 -32.41
CA ARG A 4 -64.46 10.22 -31.50
C ARG A 4 -63.33 9.19 -31.57
N TRP A 5 -62.18 9.59 -32.12
CA TRP A 5 -60.95 8.79 -32.07
C TRP A 5 -60.22 9.11 -30.77
N GLY A 6 -60.14 8.10 -29.91
CA GLY A 6 -59.53 8.20 -28.58
C GLY A 6 -58.03 8.41 -28.70
N THR A 7 -57.56 9.53 -28.14
CA THR A 7 -56.15 9.83 -27.92
C THR A 7 -55.72 9.13 -26.64
N LEU A 8 -55.12 7.94 -26.78
CA LEU A 8 -54.35 7.27 -25.74
C LEU A 8 -52.92 7.15 -26.26
N ALA A 9 -52.18 8.26 -26.19
CA ALA A 9 -50.75 8.26 -26.46
C ALA A 9 -50.05 7.74 -25.19
N VAL A 10 -49.55 6.51 -25.30
CA VAL A 10 -48.79 5.78 -24.28
C VAL A 10 -47.48 6.52 -24.00
N ILE A 11 -47.39 7.18 -22.84
CA ILE A 11 -46.14 7.69 -22.27
C ILE A 11 -45.45 6.52 -21.57
N ALA A 12 -44.59 5.78 -22.28
CA ALA A 12 -43.85 4.63 -21.73
C ALA A 12 -42.38 4.61 -22.18
N TRP A 13 -41.68 5.75 -22.03
CA TRP A 13 -40.31 5.94 -22.55
C TRP A 13 -39.40 6.72 -21.58
N LEU A 14 -39.41 6.42 -20.27
CA LEU A 14 -38.53 7.09 -19.30
C LEU A 14 -37.96 6.14 -18.21
N ALA A 15 -37.75 4.87 -18.55
CA ALA A 15 -36.95 3.96 -17.71
C ALA A 15 -35.71 3.45 -18.47
N ALA A 16 -35.02 4.35 -19.17
CA ALA A 16 -33.63 4.12 -19.54
C ALA A 16 -32.82 4.16 -18.23
N GLY A 17 -32.68 3.01 -17.58
CA GLY A 17 -31.94 2.89 -16.34
C GLY A 17 -30.49 3.32 -16.59
N CYS A 18 -30.04 4.35 -15.87
CA CYS A 18 -28.63 4.67 -15.79
C CYS A 18 -27.92 3.50 -15.09
N THR A 19 -27.39 2.57 -15.87
CA THR A 19 -26.53 1.52 -15.33
C THR A 19 -25.17 2.14 -15.04
N THR A 20 -24.70 2.02 -13.81
CA THR A 20 -23.33 2.40 -13.44
C THR A 20 -22.36 1.56 -14.26
N PRO A 21 -21.41 2.18 -15.00
CA PRO A 21 -20.42 1.41 -15.75
C PRO A 21 -19.51 0.63 -14.80
N THR A 22 -19.20 -0.61 -15.16
CA THR A 22 -18.18 -1.41 -14.48
C THR A 22 -16.81 -0.77 -14.71
N GLN A 23 -16.09 -0.40 -13.66
CA GLN A 23 -14.81 0.31 -13.77
C GLN A 23 -13.95 0.12 -12.51
N LEU A 24 -12.63 0.06 -12.70
CA LEU A 24 -11.66 0.29 -11.62
C LEU A 24 -11.12 1.71 -11.75
N VAL A 25 -11.10 2.47 -10.66
CA VAL A 25 -10.41 3.75 -10.56
C VAL A 25 -9.11 3.46 -9.83
N VAL A 26 -8.01 3.46 -10.56
CA VAL A 26 -6.69 3.20 -10.00
C VAL A 26 -6.13 4.53 -9.49
N VAL A 27 -5.83 4.59 -8.20
CA VAL A 27 -5.19 5.74 -7.55
C VAL A 27 -3.73 5.40 -7.35
N VAL A 28 -2.85 6.23 -7.91
CA VAL A 28 -1.41 6.11 -7.74
C VAL A 28 -0.94 7.25 -6.87
N ASP A 29 -0.20 6.89 -5.82
CA ASP A 29 0.41 7.84 -4.91
C ASP A 29 1.82 7.37 -4.54
N SER A 30 2.63 8.26 -3.98
CA SER A 30 4.03 7.94 -3.65
C SER A 30 4.63 8.83 -2.57
N ASP A 31 5.53 8.27 -1.76
CA ASP A 31 6.43 9.01 -0.86
C ASP A 31 7.80 9.35 -1.49
N TYR A 32 8.02 9.00 -2.76
CA TYR A 32 9.20 9.41 -3.52
C TYR A 32 9.12 10.90 -3.93
N ALA A 33 10.24 11.60 -3.88
CA ALA A 33 10.33 12.98 -4.34
C ALA A 33 10.27 13.07 -5.87
N VAL A 34 9.23 13.75 -6.37
CA VAL A 34 9.03 13.98 -7.81
C VAL A 34 10.14 14.86 -8.38
N GLY A 35 10.75 14.40 -9.48
CA GLY A 35 11.81 15.06 -10.23
C GLY A 35 13.23 14.67 -9.79
N THR A 36 13.41 14.13 -8.59
CA THR A 36 14.73 13.70 -8.09
C THR A 36 14.84 12.20 -7.82
N GLU A 37 13.74 11.55 -7.43
CA GLU A 37 13.71 10.10 -7.17
C GLU A 37 12.79 9.36 -8.14
N ILE A 38 11.70 9.99 -8.57
CA ILE A 38 10.86 9.51 -9.69
C ILE A 38 10.45 10.69 -10.56
N ASP A 39 10.41 10.52 -11.87
CA ASP A 39 9.95 11.54 -12.83
C ASP A 39 8.79 11.08 -13.71
N THR A 40 8.58 9.76 -13.80
CA THR A 40 7.61 9.13 -14.69
C THR A 40 6.96 7.95 -13.97
N VAL A 41 5.67 7.74 -14.24
CA VAL A 41 4.95 6.51 -13.86
C VAL A 41 4.54 5.76 -15.12
N ASP A 42 5.01 4.53 -15.25
CA ASP A 42 4.62 3.60 -16.31
C ASP A 42 3.55 2.64 -15.77
N VAL A 43 2.44 2.53 -16.49
CA VAL A 43 1.33 1.65 -16.15
C VAL A 43 1.12 0.65 -17.27
N VAL A 44 1.13 -0.63 -16.93
CA VAL A 44 0.82 -1.73 -17.85
C VAL A 44 -0.41 -2.46 -17.32
N ILE A 45 -1.46 -2.52 -18.14
CA ILE A 45 -2.71 -3.23 -17.84
C ILE A 45 -2.76 -4.46 -18.73
N SER A 46 -2.81 -5.65 -18.13
CA SER A 46 -2.87 -6.92 -18.86
C SER A 46 -4.12 -7.71 -18.48
N SER A 47 -4.76 -8.30 -19.49
CA SER A 47 -5.93 -9.19 -19.38
C SER A 47 -5.80 -10.33 -20.37
N ALA A 48 -6.73 -11.29 -20.38
CA ALA A 48 -6.72 -12.35 -21.39
C ALA A 48 -6.97 -11.80 -22.80
N MET A 49 -7.62 -10.63 -22.93
CA MET A 49 -7.95 -10.00 -24.21
C MET A 49 -6.83 -9.11 -24.76
N GLY A 50 -5.84 -8.71 -23.96
CA GLY A 50 -4.75 -7.87 -24.43
C GLY A 50 -3.99 -7.14 -23.33
N ARG A 51 -3.06 -6.30 -23.80
CA ARG A 51 -2.16 -5.49 -22.98
C ARG A 51 -2.25 -4.03 -23.45
N ASP A 52 -2.38 -3.12 -22.49
CA ASP A 52 -2.40 -1.68 -22.72
C ASP A 52 -1.32 -1.01 -21.86
N GLU A 53 -0.68 0.02 -22.40
CA GLU A 53 0.49 0.67 -21.79
C GLU A 53 0.30 2.18 -21.79
N HIS A 54 0.48 2.78 -20.62
CA HIS A 54 0.35 4.22 -20.40
C HIS A 54 1.58 4.74 -19.68
N ARG A 55 2.00 5.95 -20.05
CA ARG A 55 3.14 6.63 -19.43
C ARG A 55 2.71 8.02 -18.99
N PHE A 56 2.94 8.34 -17.73
CA PHE A 56 2.56 9.61 -17.11
C PHE A 56 3.80 10.37 -16.67
N ALA A 57 4.04 11.54 -17.24
CA ALA A 57 5.07 12.45 -16.76
C ALA A 57 4.60 13.14 -15.48
N LEU A 58 5.32 12.97 -14.38
CA LEU A 58 4.91 13.50 -13.07
C LEU A 58 5.04 15.01 -12.97
N ALA A 59 5.89 15.62 -13.81
CA ALA A 59 5.96 17.08 -13.94
C ALA A 59 4.64 17.71 -14.45
N GLU A 60 3.81 16.95 -15.15
CA GLU A 60 2.52 17.40 -15.69
C GLU A 60 1.33 16.93 -14.86
N THR A 61 1.38 15.69 -14.38
CA THR A 61 0.25 15.03 -13.71
C THR A 61 0.23 15.29 -12.21
N GLY A 62 1.41 15.40 -11.57
CA GLY A 62 1.54 15.42 -10.11
C GLY A 62 1.17 14.08 -9.45
N LEU A 63 1.28 14.05 -8.12
CA LEU A 63 0.81 12.96 -7.25
C LEU A 63 0.02 13.57 -6.07
N PRO A 64 -0.99 12.86 -5.53
CA PRO A 64 -1.59 11.64 -6.08
C PRO A 64 -2.34 11.92 -7.41
N PHE A 65 -2.50 10.89 -8.24
CA PHE A 65 -3.38 10.96 -9.42
C PHE A 65 -4.19 9.67 -9.61
N SER A 66 -5.19 9.72 -10.48
CA SER A 66 -5.97 8.52 -10.81
C SER A 66 -6.30 8.41 -12.30
N PHE A 67 -6.59 7.19 -12.72
CA PHE A 67 -7.13 6.89 -14.04
C PHE A 67 -8.14 5.74 -13.98
N GLY A 68 -9.02 5.71 -14.97
CA GLY A 68 -10.05 4.68 -15.07
C GLY A 68 -9.60 3.51 -15.93
N VAL A 69 -9.79 2.29 -15.44
CA VAL A 69 -9.65 1.05 -16.20
C VAL A 69 -11.03 0.44 -16.41
N LEU A 70 -11.36 0.16 -17.67
CA LEU A 70 -12.63 -0.48 -18.05
C LEU A 70 -12.39 -1.94 -18.39
N PRO A 71 -13.33 -2.85 -18.08
CA PRO A 71 -13.23 -4.24 -18.51
C PRO A 71 -13.30 -4.30 -20.04
N ALA A 72 -12.65 -5.30 -20.62
CA ALA A 72 -12.88 -5.64 -22.00
C ALA A 72 -14.33 -6.13 -22.18
N VAL A 73 -14.88 -5.98 -23.39
CA VAL A 73 -16.30 -6.24 -23.65
C VAL A 73 -16.62 -7.72 -23.40
N GLY A 74 -17.45 -8.03 -22.40
CA GLY A 74 -18.13 -9.31 -22.28
C GLY A 74 -17.96 -10.09 -20.98
N ASP A 75 -16.97 -9.78 -20.13
CA ASP A 75 -16.87 -10.42 -18.80
C ASP A 75 -15.91 -9.66 -17.86
N PRO A 76 -16.10 -9.73 -16.53
CA PRO A 76 -15.17 -9.22 -15.55
C PRO A 76 -14.01 -10.22 -15.36
N GLU A 77 -13.19 -10.37 -16.40
CA GLU A 77 -12.00 -11.21 -16.34
C GLU A 77 -10.98 -10.70 -15.30
N PRO A 78 -10.09 -11.57 -14.81
CA PRO A 78 -8.93 -11.14 -14.05
C PRO A 78 -8.12 -10.12 -14.84
N VAL A 79 -7.68 -9.07 -14.13
CA VAL A 79 -6.84 -8.00 -14.66
C VAL A 79 -5.60 -7.88 -13.79
N VAL A 80 -4.45 -7.75 -14.44
CA VAL A 80 -3.17 -7.48 -13.81
C VAL A 80 -2.78 -6.05 -14.12
N ILE A 81 -2.58 -5.25 -13.09
CA ILE A 81 -2.17 -3.85 -13.20
C ILE A 81 -0.76 -3.76 -12.62
N THR A 82 0.21 -3.45 -13.48
CA THR A 82 1.58 -3.14 -13.07
C THR A 82 1.76 -1.62 -13.10
N VAL A 83 2.20 -1.04 -11.99
CA VAL A 83 2.56 0.37 -11.87
C VAL A 83 4.03 0.45 -11.51
N SER A 84 4.82 1.17 -12.30
CA SER A 84 6.24 1.35 -12.12
C SER A 84 6.61 2.82 -11.99
N GLY A 85 7.30 3.17 -10.90
CA GLY A 85 7.93 4.48 -10.74
C GLY A 85 9.29 4.46 -11.43
N MET A 86 9.56 5.45 -12.28
CA MET A 86 10.75 5.52 -13.10
C MET A 86 11.53 6.82 -12.83
N LEU A 87 12.85 6.78 -12.98
CA LEU A 87 13.73 7.94 -12.98
C LEU A 87 14.64 7.89 -14.20
N SER A 88 14.58 8.91 -15.05
CA SER A 88 15.41 9.01 -16.26
C SER A 88 15.33 7.76 -17.16
N GLY A 89 14.16 7.09 -17.18
CA GLY A 89 13.90 5.88 -17.96
C GLY A 89 14.31 4.56 -17.30
N GLU A 90 14.85 4.58 -16.09
CA GLU A 90 15.15 3.38 -15.29
C GLU A 90 14.05 3.13 -14.26
N SER A 91 13.68 1.86 -14.04
CA SER A 91 12.66 1.48 -13.06
C SER A 91 13.23 1.56 -11.65
N VAL A 92 12.63 2.39 -10.81
CA VAL A 92 12.98 2.55 -9.40
C VAL A 92 12.13 1.62 -8.55
N THR A 93 10.83 1.54 -8.81
CA THR A 93 9.90 0.69 -8.05
C THR A 93 8.88 0.06 -8.97
N ARG A 94 8.41 -1.15 -8.64
CA ARG A 94 7.39 -1.86 -9.42
C ARG A 94 6.37 -2.51 -8.47
N HIS A 95 5.10 -2.21 -8.70
CA HIS A 95 3.99 -2.82 -7.99
C HIS A 95 3.08 -3.55 -8.97
N GLU A 96 2.81 -4.82 -8.70
CA GLU A 96 1.91 -5.64 -9.49
C GLU A 96 0.69 -6.01 -8.64
N VAL A 97 -0.51 -5.75 -9.15
CA VAL A 97 -1.77 -6.03 -8.48
C VAL A 97 -2.63 -6.92 -9.37
N HIS A 98 -3.14 -7.99 -8.79
CA HIS A 98 -4.03 -8.94 -9.45
C HIS A 98 -5.42 -8.75 -8.87
N THR A 99 -6.41 -8.46 -9.69
CA THR A 99 -7.79 -8.32 -9.23
C THR A 99 -8.76 -8.67 -10.36
N ARG A 100 -10.06 -8.43 -10.16
CA ARG A 100 -11.11 -8.59 -11.18
C ARG A 100 -12.12 -7.47 -11.06
N PHE A 101 -12.90 -7.27 -12.10
CA PHE A 101 -13.99 -6.30 -12.05
C PHE A 101 -15.21 -6.86 -11.28
N LEU A 102 -16.03 -5.98 -10.71
CA LEU A 102 -17.36 -6.35 -10.21
C LEU A 102 -18.44 -5.71 -11.12
N PRO A 103 -19.32 -6.51 -11.75
CA PRO A 103 -20.34 -6.00 -12.65
C PRO A 103 -21.19 -4.89 -12.02
N GLY A 104 -21.30 -3.75 -12.71
CA GLY A 104 -22.09 -2.60 -12.28
C GLY A 104 -21.51 -1.82 -11.10
N ARG A 105 -20.26 -2.10 -10.70
CA ARG A 105 -19.55 -1.39 -9.64
C ARG A 105 -18.41 -0.55 -10.20
N ARG A 106 -18.17 0.59 -9.57
CA ARG A 106 -17.02 1.45 -9.79
C ARG A 106 -16.17 1.40 -8.53
N LEU A 107 -15.10 0.62 -8.54
CA LEU A 107 -14.27 0.37 -7.37
C LEU A 107 -13.00 1.20 -7.42
N GLN A 108 -12.48 1.59 -6.27
CA GLN A 108 -11.19 2.25 -6.14
C GLN A 108 -10.11 1.22 -5.82
N LEU A 109 -8.99 1.28 -6.54
CA LEU A 109 -7.82 0.46 -6.29
C LEU A 109 -6.63 1.36 -6.00
N ASP A 110 -6.14 1.31 -4.77
CA ASP A 110 -5.00 2.10 -4.33
C ASP A 110 -3.69 1.35 -4.59
N VAL A 111 -2.78 2.00 -5.32
CA VAL A 111 -1.47 1.45 -5.67
C VAL A 111 -0.38 2.41 -5.19
N PRO A 112 0.00 2.34 -3.91
CA PRO A 112 1.06 3.17 -3.36
C PRO A 112 2.43 2.70 -3.84
N LEU A 113 3.21 3.62 -4.40
CA LEU A 113 4.62 3.43 -4.75
C LEU A 113 5.47 3.85 -3.55
N ALA A 114 5.68 2.93 -2.61
CA ALA A 114 6.33 3.20 -1.33
C ALA A 114 7.84 2.96 -1.37
N ARG A 115 8.65 3.93 -0.94
CA ARG A 115 10.12 3.85 -0.89
C ARG A 115 10.61 2.68 -0.04
N ALA A 116 9.89 2.37 1.05
CA ALA A 116 10.18 1.23 1.92
C ALA A 116 10.20 -0.13 1.20
N CYS A 117 9.61 -0.22 0.00
CA CYS A 117 9.62 -1.43 -0.81
C CYS A 117 10.82 -1.55 -1.76
N HIS A 118 11.65 -0.51 -1.87
CA HIS A 118 12.83 -0.47 -2.74
C HIS A 118 14.15 -0.60 -1.97
N ASP A 119 14.24 -0.01 -0.78
CA ASP A 119 15.51 0.09 -0.03
C ASP A 119 16.12 -1.28 0.29
N ASP A 120 15.30 -2.33 0.33
CA ASP A 120 15.72 -3.73 0.37
C ASP A 120 15.36 -4.41 -0.97
N LEU A 121 16.20 -4.27 -2.00
CA LEU A 121 16.01 -4.93 -3.31
C LEU A 121 15.80 -6.45 -3.20
N GLU A 122 16.33 -7.08 -2.14
CA GLU A 122 16.06 -8.48 -1.81
C GLU A 122 14.59 -8.71 -1.39
N GLN A 123 13.97 -7.76 -0.72
CA GLN A 123 12.58 -7.86 -0.25
C GLN A 123 11.57 -7.81 -1.39
N GLU A 124 11.78 -6.97 -2.42
CA GLU A 124 10.89 -6.95 -3.59
C GLU A 124 10.94 -8.29 -4.34
N SER A 125 12.13 -8.87 -4.51
CA SER A 125 12.28 -10.23 -5.06
C SER A 125 11.63 -11.29 -4.17
N THR A 126 11.79 -11.19 -2.85
CA THR A 126 11.25 -12.17 -1.88
C THR A 126 9.72 -12.17 -1.87
N CYS A 127 9.08 -10.99 -1.87
CA CYS A 127 7.63 -10.93 -1.95
C CYS A 127 7.16 -11.49 -3.30
N SER A 128 7.78 -11.08 -4.40
CA SER A 128 7.38 -11.51 -5.75
C SER A 128 7.46 -13.02 -5.95
N ASP A 129 8.52 -13.66 -5.46
CA ASP A 129 8.72 -15.11 -5.56
C ASP A 129 7.65 -15.93 -4.81
N SER A 130 6.95 -15.32 -3.86
CA SER A 130 5.88 -15.94 -3.07
C SER A 130 4.47 -15.57 -3.53
N GLY A 131 4.32 -14.87 -4.67
CA GLY A 131 3.02 -14.36 -5.13
C GLY A 131 2.48 -13.23 -4.24
N GLN A 132 3.37 -12.58 -3.51
CA GLN A 132 3.08 -11.42 -2.68
C GLN A 132 3.60 -10.15 -3.37
N ARG A 133 3.08 -9.00 -2.97
CA ARG A 133 3.58 -7.67 -3.32
C ARG A 133 4.04 -6.96 -2.06
N CYS A 134 5.03 -6.09 -2.20
CA CYS A 134 5.38 -5.20 -1.10
C CYS A 134 4.34 -4.07 -0.99
N LEU A 135 3.91 -3.80 0.23
CA LEU A 135 3.04 -2.68 0.60
C LEU A 135 3.60 -2.07 1.89
N TYR A 136 4.13 -0.84 1.80
CA TYR A 136 4.74 -0.13 2.92
C TYR A 136 5.82 -0.94 3.69
N GLY A 137 6.66 -1.70 2.98
CA GLY A 137 7.72 -2.52 3.58
C GLY A 137 7.27 -3.89 4.11
N ALA A 138 6.01 -4.28 3.88
CA ALA A 138 5.49 -5.60 4.25
C ALA A 138 5.05 -6.40 3.01
N CYS A 139 5.34 -7.70 2.98
CA CYS A 139 4.80 -8.59 1.95
C CYS A 139 3.32 -8.90 2.23
N VAL A 140 2.44 -8.50 1.33
CA VAL A 140 1.00 -8.79 1.34
C VAL A 140 0.62 -9.56 0.07
N PRO A 141 -0.50 -10.29 0.00
CA PRO A 141 -0.91 -10.96 -1.24
C PRO A 141 -0.99 -9.99 -2.43
N ALA A 142 -0.49 -10.42 -3.60
CA ALA A 142 -0.63 -9.66 -4.84
C ALA A 142 -2.09 -9.65 -5.35
N GLU A 143 -2.84 -10.70 -5.01
CA GLU A 143 -4.28 -10.79 -5.27
C GLU A 143 -5.07 -9.91 -4.29
N VAL A 144 -5.84 -9.00 -4.86
CA VAL A 144 -6.74 -8.10 -4.12
C VAL A 144 -8.17 -8.48 -4.45
N ASP A 145 -8.89 -8.96 -3.43
CA ASP A 145 -10.30 -9.31 -3.55
C ASP A 145 -11.10 -8.04 -3.83
N PRO A 146 -11.77 -7.92 -4.99
CA PRO A 146 -12.51 -6.71 -5.32
C PRO A 146 -13.70 -6.44 -4.39
N GLU A 147 -14.18 -7.42 -3.63
CA GLU A 147 -15.24 -7.21 -2.64
C GLU A 147 -14.76 -6.41 -1.42
N THR A 148 -13.44 -6.34 -1.21
CA THR A 148 -12.81 -5.55 -0.16
C THR A 148 -12.52 -4.10 -0.59
N LEU A 149 -12.62 -3.80 -1.89
CA LEU A 149 -12.36 -2.46 -2.43
C LEU A 149 -13.53 -1.50 -2.14
N ALA A 150 -13.18 -0.25 -1.84
CA ALA A 150 -14.16 0.82 -1.66
C ALA A 150 -14.82 1.22 -2.99
N ASP A 151 -16.05 1.72 -2.93
CA ASP A 151 -16.66 2.38 -4.09
C ASP A 151 -15.93 3.69 -4.38
N ALA A 152 -15.59 3.94 -5.65
CA ALA A 152 -14.92 5.17 -6.04
C ALA A 152 -15.90 6.34 -6.01
N THR A 153 -15.70 7.26 -5.07
CA THR A 153 -16.53 8.48 -4.88
C THR A 153 -16.09 9.64 -5.78
N GLY A 154 -14.88 9.56 -6.35
CA GLY A 154 -14.26 10.63 -7.13
C GLY A 154 -13.40 11.59 -6.31
N GLU A 155 -13.33 11.42 -5.00
CA GLU A 155 -12.35 12.06 -4.13
C GLU A 155 -11.06 11.23 -4.13
N LEU A 156 -9.90 11.88 -4.31
CA LEU A 156 -8.61 11.18 -4.29
C LEU A 156 -8.11 11.13 -2.85
N PRO A 157 -7.90 9.95 -2.26
CA PRO A 157 -7.22 9.88 -0.99
C PRO A 157 -5.76 10.30 -1.17
N ASP A 158 -5.22 10.96 -0.16
CA ASP A 158 -3.78 11.06 0.04
C ASP A 158 -3.36 9.80 0.81
N LEU A 159 -2.64 8.88 0.16
CA LEU A 159 -2.25 7.59 0.73
C LEU A 159 -1.06 7.75 1.69
N PHE A 160 -0.38 8.90 1.68
CA PHE A 160 0.84 9.18 2.45
C PHE A 160 0.68 10.39 3.38
N ASP A 161 -0.54 10.80 3.72
CA ASP A 161 -0.82 11.95 4.61
C ASP A 161 -0.36 11.77 6.07
N GLY A 162 0.26 10.65 6.39
CA GLY A 162 0.75 10.31 7.73
C GLY A 162 -0.35 9.85 8.69
N THR A 163 -1.60 9.79 8.25
CA THR A 163 -2.62 9.01 8.92
C THR A 163 -2.42 7.56 8.48
N THR A 164 -2.21 6.66 9.45
CA THR A 164 -2.06 5.23 9.17
C THR A 164 -3.25 4.75 8.33
N PRO A 165 -3.03 3.95 7.25
CA PRO A 165 -4.12 3.42 6.43
C PRO A 165 -5.19 2.80 7.33
N SER A 166 -6.47 3.03 7.02
CA SER A 166 -7.56 2.36 7.73
C SER A 166 -7.43 0.86 7.49
N ASP A 167 -6.85 0.16 8.47
CA ASP A 167 -6.67 -1.27 8.49
C ASP A 167 -7.98 -1.96 8.06
N ALA A 168 -7.87 -2.77 7.00
CA ALA A 168 -8.96 -3.58 6.48
C ALA A 168 -9.51 -4.49 7.58
N GLY A 169 -10.63 -4.10 8.19
CA GLY A 169 -11.62 -4.99 8.79
C GLY A 169 -11.17 -6.02 9.83
N GLY A 170 -10.01 -5.84 10.49
CA GLY A 170 -9.69 -6.60 11.69
C GLY A 170 -10.67 -6.23 12.81
N PRO A 171 -11.18 -7.18 13.61
CA PRO A 171 -11.99 -6.82 14.78
C PRO A 171 -11.21 -5.84 15.65
N ALA A 172 -11.88 -4.76 16.05
CA ALA A 172 -11.30 -3.74 16.92
C ALA A 172 -11.01 -4.33 18.31
N ASP A 173 -9.87 -5.01 18.44
CA ASP A 173 -9.31 -5.46 19.72
C ASP A 173 -8.43 -4.37 20.36
N ALA A 174 -8.65 -3.10 20.00
CA ALA A 174 -8.12 -1.97 20.75
C ALA A 174 -9.05 -1.71 21.94
N GLY A 175 -8.88 -2.51 23.00
CA GLY A 175 -9.23 -2.05 24.34
C GLY A 175 -8.56 -0.70 24.63
N PRO A 176 -9.13 0.12 25.55
CA PRO A 176 -8.51 1.38 25.93
C PRO A 176 -7.03 1.16 26.25
N PRO A 177 -6.12 2.07 25.81
CA PRO A 177 -4.71 1.90 26.08
C PRO A 177 -4.52 1.66 27.57
N PRO A 178 -3.81 0.59 27.97
CA PRO A 178 -3.53 0.37 29.38
C PRO A 178 -2.87 1.65 29.92
N PRO A 179 -3.17 2.06 31.17
CA PRO A 179 -2.48 3.18 31.78
C PRO A 179 -0.98 2.95 31.61
N ALA A 180 -0.29 3.96 31.11
CA ALA A 180 1.15 3.98 31.13
C ALA A 180 1.58 3.67 32.57
N ASP A 181 2.57 2.80 32.72
CA ASP A 181 3.26 2.50 33.97
C ASP A 181 2.67 1.35 34.83
N SER A 182 2.78 0.12 34.34
CA SER A 182 3.10 -1.06 35.17
C SER A 182 3.32 -2.31 34.30
N GLY A 183 4.43 -2.34 33.57
CA GLY A 183 4.97 -3.62 33.11
C GLY A 183 5.27 -4.52 34.34
N PRO A 184 5.22 -5.86 34.20
CA PRO A 184 5.51 -6.76 35.31
C PRO A 184 6.92 -6.45 35.88
N PRO A 185 7.12 -6.56 37.21
CA PRO A 185 8.42 -6.34 37.80
C PRO A 185 9.44 -7.26 37.15
N CYS A 186 10.59 -6.71 36.79
CA CYS A 186 11.64 -7.47 36.13
C CYS A 186 12.18 -8.52 37.12
N VAL A 187 12.17 -9.79 36.75
CA VAL A 187 12.66 -10.88 37.60
C VAL A 187 14.18 -10.96 37.45
N ALA A 188 14.90 -10.99 38.57
CA ALA A 188 16.36 -11.08 38.57
C ALA A 188 16.83 -12.35 37.82
N GLY A 189 17.47 -12.15 36.66
CA GLY A 189 18.05 -13.23 35.85
C GLY A 189 17.45 -13.42 34.45
N GLU A 190 16.35 -12.75 34.10
CA GLU A 190 15.74 -12.83 32.76
C GLU A 190 16.28 -11.77 31.76
N GLN A 191 16.34 -12.12 30.47
CA GLN A 191 16.78 -11.23 29.39
C GLN A 191 15.60 -10.39 28.87
N CYS A 192 15.79 -9.08 28.76
CA CYS A 192 14.79 -8.16 28.22
C CYS A 192 14.90 -8.09 26.67
N TYR A 193 14.05 -8.86 25.98
CA TYR A 193 13.69 -8.84 24.55
C TYR A 193 14.81 -8.87 23.46
N PRO A 194 14.53 -9.45 22.27
CA PRO A 194 15.45 -9.46 21.13
C PRO A 194 15.28 -8.19 20.26
N GLY A 195 16.40 -7.55 19.84
CA GLY A 195 16.38 -6.54 18.76
C GLY A 195 17.23 -5.26 18.88
N VAL A 196 18.32 -5.18 19.69
CA VAL A 196 19.09 -3.92 19.83
C VAL A 196 20.58 -4.08 19.43
N PRO A 197 21.17 -3.20 18.57
CA PRO A 197 22.58 -3.28 18.18
C PRO A 197 23.56 -2.54 19.11
N CYS A 198 24.80 -3.07 19.15
CA CYS A 198 26.05 -2.62 19.81
C CYS A 198 26.01 -2.20 21.29
N ALA A 199 25.45 -3.06 22.12
CA ALA A 199 26.15 -3.48 23.33
C ALA A 199 25.71 -4.92 23.63
N VAL A 200 26.62 -5.89 23.58
CA VAL A 200 26.40 -7.15 24.28
C VAL A 200 26.66 -6.87 25.76
N GLY A 201 25.72 -6.20 26.40
CA GLY A 201 25.65 -6.01 27.84
C GLY A 201 24.62 -6.97 28.42
N ARG A 202 24.93 -7.62 29.54
CA ARG A 202 23.95 -8.41 30.27
C ARG A 202 23.08 -7.47 31.11
N TRP A 203 21.78 -7.47 30.87
CA TRP A 203 20.83 -6.80 31.74
C TRP A 203 20.75 -7.53 33.08
N THR A 204 21.10 -6.87 34.18
CA THR A 204 20.88 -7.37 35.55
C THR A 204 19.99 -6.39 36.30
N CYS A 205 18.95 -6.93 36.95
CA CYS A 205 18.11 -6.13 37.83
C CYS A 205 18.80 -6.04 39.20
N VAL A 206 18.98 -4.82 39.70
CA VAL A 206 19.48 -4.57 41.05
C VAL A 206 18.34 -3.90 41.81
N GLU A 207 17.83 -4.56 42.86
CA GLU A 207 16.85 -4.01 43.81
C GLU A 207 15.55 -3.44 43.18
N GLY A 208 15.07 -4.03 42.07
CA GLY A 208 13.79 -3.65 41.46
C GLY A 208 13.84 -2.44 40.53
N GLU A 209 14.99 -1.80 40.36
CA GLU A 209 15.23 -0.76 39.35
C GLU A 209 15.97 -1.33 38.12
N ARG A 210 15.52 -0.92 36.92
CA ARG A 210 16.23 -1.21 35.66
C ARG A 210 17.48 -0.32 35.60
N ARG A 211 18.65 -0.89 35.91
CA ARG A 211 19.94 -0.19 35.78
C ARG A 211 20.78 -0.83 34.69
N CYS A 212 21.26 -0.01 33.75
CA CYS A 212 22.28 -0.42 32.77
C CYS A 212 23.64 -0.37 33.45
N GLU A 213 24.33 -1.52 33.55
CA GLU A 213 25.77 -1.53 33.79
C GLU A 213 26.45 -1.73 32.41
N MET A 214 27.16 -0.72 31.93
CA MET A 214 27.89 -0.79 30.65
C MET A 214 29.04 -1.79 30.81
N VAL A 215 29.00 -2.90 30.08
CA VAL A 215 30.15 -3.80 29.94
C VAL A 215 30.97 -3.36 28.72
N MET A 216 32.18 -2.86 29.02
CA MET A 216 33.22 -2.41 28.10
C MET A 216 33.45 -3.40 26.94
N THR A 217 33.13 -3.03 25.69
CA THR A 217 33.44 -3.90 24.53
C THR A 217 34.05 -3.17 23.32
N CYS A 218 33.69 -1.92 23.00
CA CYS A 218 34.43 -1.20 21.94
C CYS A 218 35.80 -0.67 22.44
N GLU A 219 35.93 -0.35 23.73
CA GLU A 219 37.17 0.21 24.32
C GLU A 219 38.31 -0.81 24.39
N GLU A 220 38.02 -2.09 24.71
CA GLU A 220 39.01 -3.17 24.67
C GLU A 220 39.50 -3.50 23.25
N LEU A 221 38.71 -3.16 22.22
CA LEU A 221 39.06 -3.33 20.81
C LEU A 221 39.79 -2.10 20.22
N GLY A 222 40.02 -1.05 21.01
CA GLY A 222 40.62 0.21 20.57
C GLY A 222 39.78 0.95 19.51
N ALA A 223 38.46 0.73 19.50
CA ALA A 223 37.53 1.24 18.50
C ALA A 223 36.57 2.26 19.11
N THR A 224 36.09 3.21 18.30
CA THR A 224 35.08 4.19 18.70
C THR A 224 33.69 3.78 18.20
N CYS A 225 32.62 4.22 18.86
CA CYS A 225 31.27 3.95 18.38
C CYS A 225 30.92 4.95 17.26
N GLY A 226 30.67 4.45 16.05
CA GLY A 226 30.33 5.29 14.90
C GLY A 226 28.81 5.45 14.71
N GLU A 227 28.42 6.31 13.77
CA GLU A 227 27.00 6.52 13.42
C GLU A 227 26.35 5.20 12.94
N GLY A 228 25.12 4.96 13.41
CA GLY A 228 24.38 3.71 13.18
C GLY A 228 24.66 2.60 14.21
N GLY A 229 25.39 2.91 15.29
CA GLY A 229 25.57 1.98 16.41
C GLY A 229 26.40 0.75 16.02
N ARG A 230 27.55 0.95 15.36
CA ARG A 230 28.55 -0.10 15.06
C ARG A 230 29.92 0.35 15.59
N CYS A 231 30.73 -0.54 16.17
CA CYS A 231 32.12 -0.18 16.52
C CYS A 231 32.90 0.06 15.21
N GLN A 232 33.62 1.19 15.11
CA GLN A 232 34.46 1.59 13.99
C GLN A 232 35.90 1.82 14.47
N ARG A 233 36.89 1.41 13.69
CA ARG A 233 38.33 1.61 13.99
C ARG A 233 38.84 2.91 13.41
#